data_AF-A0A920UBI9-F1
#
_entry.id   AF-A0A920UBI9-F1
#
_cell.length_a   1.000
_cell.length_b   1.000
_cell.length_c   1.000
_cell.angle_alpha   90.00
_cell.angle_beta   90.00
_cell.angle_gamma   90.00
#
_symmetry.space_group_name_H-M   'P 1'
#
loop_
_entity.id
_entity.type
_entity.pdbx_description
1 polymer ?
#
loop_
_entity_poly.entity_id
_entity_poly.type
_entity_poly.pdbx_seq_one_letter_code
_entity_poly.pdbx_strand_id
1 'polypeptide(L)'
;MTEREAFRAFRIDPLERGADDVPYLVGATGPGFDDIIKQPSDRVIESGDLLMFDTGSVFDGYSSDFDRYVAFGQADADAKRAYRTVWEATEGGFAAAKPGATTSDFGEPWPECSTPVGRSGTR
;
A
#
# COMPACT_ATOMS: atom_id res chain seq x y z
N MET A 1 -17.06 10.55 -3.78
CA MET A 1 -16.51 10.35 -2.42
C MET A 1 -15.13 10.99 -2.41
N THR A 2 -14.81 11.79 -1.41
CA THR A 2 -13.46 12.34 -1.23
C THR A 2 -12.53 11.34 -0.53
N GLU A 3 -11.22 11.54 -0.61
CA GLU A 3 -10.25 10.76 0.20
C GLU A 3 -10.61 10.84 1.69
N ARG A 4 -10.92 12.03 2.20
CA ARG A 4 -11.32 12.23 3.60
C ARG A 4 -12.56 11.41 3.97
N GLU A 5 -13.58 11.37 3.13
CA GLU A 5 -14.79 10.57 3.35
C GLU A 5 -14.46 9.07 3.35
N ALA A 6 -13.70 8.60 2.36
CA ALA A 6 -13.34 7.19 2.22
C ALA A 6 -12.49 6.70 3.41
N PHE A 7 -11.46 7.46 3.77
CA PHE A 7 -10.53 7.10 4.84
C PHE A 7 -11.23 7.17 6.20
N ARG A 8 -12.11 8.16 6.40
CA ARG A 8 -12.94 8.22 7.61
C ARG A 8 -13.86 7.00 7.73
N ALA A 9 -14.52 6.60 6.63
CA ALA A 9 -15.37 5.42 6.63
C ALA A 9 -14.57 4.15 6.94
N PHE A 10 -13.39 4.01 6.32
CA PHE A 10 -12.49 2.89 6.61
C PHE A 10 -12.06 2.90 8.08
N ARG A 11 -11.69 4.04 8.67
CA ARG A 11 -11.28 4.10 10.08
C ARG A 11 -12.39 3.70 11.05
N ILE A 12 -13.64 4.04 10.74
CA ILE A 12 -14.79 3.73 11.58
C ILE A 12 -15.08 2.23 11.59
N ASP A 13 -14.95 1.54 10.44
CA ASP A 13 -15.36 0.14 10.30
C ASP A 13 -14.61 -0.85 11.23
N PRO A 14 -13.27 -0.83 11.39
CA PRO A 14 -12.56 -1.65 12.37
C PRO A 14 -12.99 -1.36 13.81
N LEU A 15 -13.24 -0.09 14.16
CA LEU A 15 -13.71 0.30 15.49
C LEU A 15 -15.10 -0.27 15.78
N GLU A 16 -16.02 -0.21 14.81
CA GLU A 16 -17.34 -0.83 14.91
C GLU A 16 -17.28 -2.35 14.98
N ARG A 17 -16.21 -2.96 14.44
CA ARG A 17 -15.94 -4.40 14.50
C ARG A 17 -15.19 -4.84 15.76
N GLY A 18 -14.87 -3.91 16.66
CA GLY A 18 -14.30 -4.21 17.97
C GLY A 18 -12.80 -3.98 18.10
N ALA A 19 -12.14 -3.32 17.14
CA ALA A 19 -10.80 -2.79 17.36
C ALA A 19 -10.84 -1.71 18.46
N ASP A 20 -9.81 -1.68 19.30
CA ASP A 20 -9.68 -0.67 20.36
C ASP A 20 -9.25 0.68 19.80
N ASP A 21 -8.39 0.66 18.77
CA ASP A 21 -7.92 1.87 18.09
C ASP A 21 -7.52 1.58 16.63
N VAL A 22 -7.46 2.63 15.82
CA VAL A 22 -6.86 2.68 14.49
C VAL A 22 -5.87 3.85 14.52
N PRO A 23 -4.62 3.62 14.95
CA PRO A 23 -3.69 4.70 15.30
C PRO A 23 -3.27 5.56 14.10
N TYR A 24 -3.24 4.97 12.91
CA TYR A 24 -2.91 5.68 11.68
C TYR A 24 -3.72 5.12 10.51
N LEU A 25 -3.97 6.00 9.55
CA LEU A 25 -4.52 5.67 8.24
C LEU A 25 -4.05 6.77 7.30
N VAL A 26 -3.02 6.44 6.52
CA VAL A 26 -2.36 7.33 5.57
C VAL A 26 -2.48 6.74 4.17
N GLY A 27 -2.32 7.59 3.16
CA GLY A 27 -2.49 7.15 1.79
C GLY A 27 -2.83 8.28 0.85
N ALA A 28 -2.99 7.91 -0.42
CA ALA A 28 -3.28 8.84 -1.49
C ALA A 28 -4.08 8.17 -2.59
N THR A 29 -4.79 8.98 -3.37
CA THR A 29 -5.42 8.57 -4.62
C THR A 29 -4.92 9.38 -5.80
N GLY A 30 -4.84 8.75 -6.97
CA GLY A 30 -4.41 9.41 -8.21
C GLY A 30 -3.91 8.44 -9.27
N PRO A 31 -3.41 8.94 -10.42
CA PRO A 31 -2.79 8.09 -11.46
C PRO A 31 -1.47 7.45 -11.01
N GLY A 32 -0.92 7.89 -9.87
CA GLY A 32 0.29 7.42 -9.23
C GLY A 32 0.47 8.11 -7.87
N PHE A 33 1.59 7.82 -7.19
CA PHE A 33 1.86 8.34 -5.84
C PHE A 33 3.28 8.88 -5.74
N ASP A 34 3.43 10.13 -5.29
CA ASP A 34 4.73 10.74 -4.96
C ASP A 34 5.00 10.76 -3.45
N ASP A 35 3.94 10.65 -2.64
CA ASP A 35 3.98 10.62 -1.18
C ASP A 35 3.00 9.56 -0.69
N ILE A 36 3.55 8.52 -0.05
CA ILE A 36 2.77 7.37 0.42
C ILE A 36 2.30 7.49 1.88
N ILE A 37 2.80 8.48 2.64
CA ILE A 37 2.43 8.71 4.05
C ILE A 37 1.58 9.97 4.18
N LYS A 38 0.91 10.35 3.08
CA LYS A 38 0.08 11.53 3.00
C LYS A 38 -1.20 11.37 3.83
N GLN A 39 -1.64 12.44 4.48
CA GLN A 39 -2.97 12.50 5.10
C GLN A 39 -4.06 12.70 4.04
N PRO A 40 -5.22 12.05 4.16
CA PRO A 40 -6.29 12.17 3.18
C PRO A 40 -6.78 13.62 3.06
N SER A 41 -6.96 14.06 1.81
CA SER A 41 -7.39 15.42 1.48
C SER A 41 -8.86 15.47 1.06
N ASP A 42 -9.32 16.64 0.63
CA ASP A 42 -10.66 16.80 0.03
C ASP A 42 -10.68 16.52 -1.48
N ARG A 43 -9.61 15.90 -2.03
CA ARG A 43 -9.58 15.40 -3.40
C ARG A 43 -10.72 14.40 -3.61
N VAL A 44 -11.44 14.56 -4.72
CA VAL A 44 -12.46 13.60 -5.16
C VAL A 44 -11.77 12.42 -5.84
N ILE A 45 -12.17 11.21 -5.44
CA ILE A 45 -11.69 9.97 -6.04
C ILE A 45 -12.39 9.76 -7.39
N GLU A 46 -11.63 9.50 -8.43
CA GLU A 46 -12.10 9.35 -9.81
C GLU A 46 -11.91 7.92 -10.34
N SER A 47 -12.66 7.56 -11.38
CA SER A 47 -12.46 6.29 -12.08
C SER A 47 -11.11 6.32 -12.81
N GLY A 48 -10.34 5.25 -12.69
CA GLY A 48 -8.97 5.14 -13.20
C GLY A 48 -7.91 5.50 -12.16
N ASP A 49 -8.28 6.10 -11.03
CA ASP A 49 -7.34 6.33 -9.93
C ASP A 49 -6.87 5.01 -9.33
N LEU A 50 -5.61 5.01 -8.91
CA LEU A 50 -5.09 4.08 -7.92
C LEU A 50 -5.35 4.66 -6.53
N LEU A 51 -5.61 3.78 -5.58
CA LEU A 51 -5.58 4.01 -4.14
C LEU A 51 -4.41 3.23 -3.57
N MET A 52 -3.60 3.90 -2.78
CA MET A 52 -2.71 3.26 -1.83
C MET A 52 -3.09 3.77 -0.45
N PHE A 53 -3.19 2.85 0.50
CA PHE A 53 -3.31 3.20 1.90
C PHE A 53 -2.47 2.27 2.77
N ASP A 54 -2.04 2.81 3.90
CA ASP A 54 -1.30 2.15 4.95
C ASP A 54 -2.01 2.43 6.29
N THR A 55 -2.31 1.36 7.01
CA THR A 55 -3.08 1.41 8.25
C THR A 55 -2.83 0.21 9.12
N GLY A 56 -3.17 0.38 10.39
CA GLY A 56 -3.13 -0.67 11.39
C GLY A 56 -4.27 -0.50 12.39
N SER A 57 -4.60 -1.58 13.08
CA SER A 57 -5.54 -1.56 14.21
C SER A 57 -4.90 -2.15 15.46
N VAL A 58 -5.36 -1.70 16.62
CA VAL A 58 -5.01 -2.23 17.93
C VAL A 58 -6.18 -3.05 18.46
N PHE A 59 -5.87 -4.24 19.00
CA PHE A 59 -6.84 -5.09 19.69
C PHE A 59 -6.16 -5.84 20.83
N ASP A 60 -6.67 -5.69 22.05
CA ASP A 60 -6.18 -6.34 23.26
C ASP A 60 -4.65 -6.16 23.47
N GLY A 61 -4.17 -4.96 23.16
CA GLY A 61 -2.75 -4.59 23.24
C GLY A 61 -1.86 -5.09 22.09
N TYR A 62 -2.40 -5.82 21.11
CA TYR A 62 -1.69 -6.22 19.89
C TYR A 62 -1.95 -5.25 18.74
N SER A 63 -0.93 -5.02 17.92
CA SER A 63 -1.02 -4.16 16.73
C SER A 63 -1.00 -4.98 15.44
N SER A 64 -1.73 -4.49 14.44
CA SER A 64 -1.61 -4.88 13.05
C SER A 64 -1.02 -3.74 12.22
N ASP A 65 -0.39 -4.08 11.11
CA ASP A 65 0.18 -3.17 10.11
C ASP A 65 -0.11 -3.73 8.72
N PHE A 66 -0.68 -2.91 7.83
CA PHE A 66 -1.31 -3.39 6.61
C PHE A 66 -1.46 -2.32 5.51
N ASP A 67 -0.69 -2.50 4.44
CA ASP A 67 -0.78 -1.70 3.22
C ASP A 67 -1.56 -2.39 2.11
N ARG A 68 -2.33 -1.63 1.32
CA ARG A 68 -2.93 -2.12 0.06
C ARG A 68 -2.92 -1.11 -1.05
N TYR A 69 -2.79 -1.64 -2.27
CA TYR A 69 -2.96 -0.94 -3.53
C TYR A 69 -4.23 -1.45 -4.24
N VAL A 70 -5.10 -0.53 -4.65
CA VAL A 70 -6.38 -0.82 -5.32
C VAL A 70 -6.52 0.12 -6.52
N ALA A 71 -7.17 -0.32 -7.60
CA ALA A 71 -7.55 0.55 -8.71
C ALA A 71 -9.06 0.76 -8.72
N PHE A 72 -9.51 2.00 -8.87
CA PHE A 72 -10.91 2.30 -9.12
C PHE A 72 -11.22 2.03 -10.59
N GLY A 73 -11.82 0.87 -10.87
CA GLY A 73 -12.04 0.41 -12.24
C GLY A 73 -10.90 -0.49 -12.71
N GLN A 74 -10.05 -0.01 -13.61
CA GLN A 74 -9.00 -0.82 -14.23
C GLN A 74 -7.63 -0.16 -14.08
N ALA A 75 -6.66 -0.92 -13.54
CA ALA A 75 -5.26 -0.50 -13.51
C ALA A 75 -4.65 -0.54 -14.93
N ASP A 76 -3.81 0.45 -15.23
CA ASP A 76 -3.04 0.48 -16.46
C ASP A 76 -1.91 -0.58 -16.47
N ALA A 77 -1.18 -0.65 -17.58
CA ALA A 77 -0.12 -1.64 -17.75
C ALA A 77 1.07 -1.38 -16.80
N ASP A 78 1.32 -0.13 -16.42
CA ASP A 78 2.49 0.27 -15.63
C ASP A 78 2.24 -0.06 -14.16
N ALA A 79 1.06 0.29 -13.64
CA ALA A 79 0.58 -0.10 -12.32
C ALA A 79 0.55 -1.62 -12.14
N LYS A 80 0.09 -2.37 -13.15
CA LYS A 80 0.09 -3.85 -13.12
C LYS A 80 1.49 -4.45 -13.07
N ARG A 81 2.45 -3.86 -13.80
CA ARG A 81 3.85 -4.29 -13.75
C ARG A 81 4.45 -3.98 -12.39
N ALA A 82 4.27 -2.77 -11.88
CA ALA A 82 4.74 -2.37 -10.56
C ALA A 82 4.17 -3.27 -9.46
N TYR A 83 2.86 -3.53 -9.46
CA TYR A 83 2.22 -4.45 -8.52
C TYR A 83 2.83 -5.86 -8.58
N ARG A 84 3.03 -6.40 -9.78
CA ARG A 84 3.61 -7.74 -9.96
C ARG A 84 5.02 -7.83 -9.37
N THR A 85 5.85 -6.82 -9.63
CA THR A 85 7.20 -6.74 -9.07
C THR A 85 7.19 -6.75 -7.54
N VAL A 86 6.32 -5.94 -6.91
CA VAL A 86 6.19 -5.91 -5.45
C VAL A 86 5.64 -7.23 -4.91
N TRP A 87 4.68 -7.83 -5.61
CA TRP A 87 4.10 -9.13 -5.25
C TRP A 87 5.16 -10.23 -5.22
N GLU A 88 5.95 -10.36 -6.29
CA GLU A 88 7.01 -11.37 -6.41
C GLU A 88 8.10 -11.17 -5.36
N ALA A 89 8.49 -9.92 -5.08
CA ALA A 89 9.42 -9.61 -3.99
C ALA A 89 8.86 -10.02 -2.62
N THR A 90 7.56 -9.76 -2.37
CA THR A 90 6.89 -10.11 -1.11
C THR A 90 6.83 -11.63 -0.92
N GLU A 91 6.44 -12.38 -1.95
CA GLU A 91 6.40 -13.84 -1.92
C GLU A 91 7.80 -14.44 -1.70
N GLY A 92 8.83 -13.87 -2.33
CA GLY A 92 10.23 -14.23 -2.10
C GLY A 92 10.66 -14.01 -0.64
N GLY A 93 10.25 -12.88 -0.05
CA GLY A 93 10.47 -12.58 1.36
C GLY A 93 9.79 -13.60 2.29
N PHE A 94 8.53 -13.96 2.03
CA PHE A 94 7.85 -15.01 2.79
C PHE A 94 8.52 -16.37 2.68
N ALA A 95 9.03 -16.74 1.49
CA ALA A 95 9.76 -17.99 1.30
C ALA A 95 11.09 -18.03 2.07
N ALA A 96 11.74 -16.87 2.25
CA ALA A 96 12.96 -16.74 3.05
C ALA A 96 12.70 -16.75 4.57
N ALA A 97 11.50 -16.33 5.00
CA ALA A 97 11.12 -16.21 6.40
C ALA A 97 11.01 -17.57 7.11
N LYS A 98 12.09 -18.00 7.76
CA LYS A 98 12.13 -19.23 8.56
C LYS A 98 13.01 -19.08 9.81
N PRO A 99 12.82 -19.92 10.84
CA PRO A 99 13.68 -19.91 12.01
C PRO A 99 15.16 -20.00 11.65
N GLY A 100 15.96 -19.08 12.19
CA GLY A 100 17.40 -18.98 11.93
C GLY A 100 17.79 -18.09 10.74
N ALA A 101 16.83 -17.61 9.94
CA ALA A 101 17.10 -16.57 8.94
C ALA A 101 17.44 -15.23 9.62
N THR A 102 18.29 -14.46 8.96
CA THR A 102 18.68 -13.09 9.31
C THR A 102 17.99 -12.10 8.39
N THR A 103 17.91 -10.83 8.79
CA THR A 103 17.33 -9.76 7.95
C THR A 103 18.05 -9.58 6.62
N SER A 104 19.32 -9.99 6.52
CA SER A 104 20.10 -9.94 5.28
C SER A 104 19.68 -11.01 4.27
N ASP A 105 19.01 -12.09 4.70
CA ASP A 105 18.54 -13.15 3.81
C ASP A 105 17.34 -12.71 2.94
N PHE A 106 16.73 -11.57 3.28
CA PHE A 106 15.60 -10.96 2.57
C PHE A 106 16.03 -9.99 1.45
N GLY A 107 17.34 -9.90 1.17
CA GLY A 107 17.96 -8.72 0.55
C GLY A 107 18.44 -8.81 -0.90
N GLU A 108 18.26 -9.92 -1.61
CA GLU A 108 18.58 -9.91 -3.06
C GLU A 108 17.33 -9.49 -3.85
N PRO A 109 17.27 -8.26 -4.40
CA PRO A 109 16.20 -7.89 -5.31
C PRO A 109 16.26 -8.83 -6.48
N TRP A 110 15.17 -9.55 -6.71
CA TRP A 110 15.01 -10.40 -7.89
C TRP A 110 15.39 -9.60 -9.14
N PRO A 111 16.09 -10.19 -10.13
CA PRO A 111 16.65 -9.44 -11.25
C PRO A 111 15.69 -8.46 -11.93
N GLU A 112 14.40 -8.81 -12.04
CA GLU A 112 13.35 -7.94 -12.61
C GLU A 112 12.97 -6.73 -11.73
N CYS A 113 13.12 -6.84 -10.40
CA CYS A 113 12.82 -5.80 -9.42
C CYS A 113 13.85 -4.66 -9.41
N SER A 114 15.04 -4.91 -9.99
CA SER A 114 16.13 -3.94 -10.10
C SER A 114 16.12 -3.11 -11.39
N THR A 115 15.24 -3.45 -12.35
CA THR A 115 15.11 -2.69 -13.59
C THR A 115 14.37 -1.38 -13.32
N PRO A 116 14.98 -0.19 -13.53
CA PRO A 116 14.26 1.06 -13.38
C PRO A 116 13.09 1.07 -14.36
N VAL A 117 11.86 1.21 -13.87
CA VAL A 117 10.74 1.63 -14.72
C VAL A 117 11.15 2.99 -15.26
N GLY A 118 11.43 3.04 -16.57
CA GLY A 118 12.05 4.19 -17.21
C GLY A 118 11.31 5.48 -16.85
N ARG A 119 12.02 6.40 -16.19
CA ARG A 119 11.55 7.78 -16.04
C ARG A 119 11.52 8.41 -17.44
N SER A 120 10.37 8.37 -18.10
CA SER A 120 10.14 9.18 -19.29
C SER A 120 9.97 10.64 -18.88
N GLY A 121 10.90 11.50 -19.32
CA GLY A 121 10.64 12.94 -19.44
C GLY A 121 11.40 13.85 -18.48
N THR A 122 12.51 14.39 -19.00
CA THR A 122 12.98 15.79 -18.94
C THR A 122 12.86 16.60 -17.64
N ARG A 123 14.02 17.07 -17.18
CA ARG A 123 14.22 18.22 -16.28
C ARG A 123 13.38 19.43 -16.66
#